data_AF-A0A090VS54-F1
#
_entry.id   AF-A0A090VS54-F1
#
_cell.length_a   1.000
_cell.length_b   1.000
_cell.length_c   1.000
_cell.angle_alpha   90.00
_cell.angle_beta   90.00
_cell.angle_gamma   90.00
#
_symmetry.space_group_name_H-M   'P 1'
#
loop_
_entity.id
_entity.type
_entity.pdbx_description
1 polymer ?
#
loop_
_entity_poly.entity_id
_entity_poly.type
_entity_poly.pdbx_seq_one_letter_code
_entity_poly.pdbx_strand_id
1 'polypeptide(L)'
;MSSFFFDTVKKFFKAKRYAINKVGLMDFNKKRNNMKLEGKKIAILATDGFEKSELFQPLETLKNEGATVHIISNKDGAIKSWDDTNWGKTINVDKTLNHANESDYNALVLPGGQINPDVLRIEDSALNFVKAFFKSGKPVAAICHAPCY
;
A
#
# COMPACT_ATOMS: atom_id res chain seq x y z
N MET A 1 -24.22 35.21 1.43
CA MET A 1 -24.81 33.93 0.98
C MET A 1 -24.05 32.72 1.55
N SER A 2 -23.68 32.73 2.85
CA SER A 2 -22.68 31.79 3.39
C SER A 2 -23.10 30.96 4.62
N SER A 3 -24.33 31.07 5.15
CA SER A 3 -24.70 30.28 6.35
C SER A 3 -25.51 29.00 6.05
N PHE A 4 -26.13 28.88 4.88
CA PHE A 4 -27.03 27.73 4.59
C PHE A 4 -26.28 26.43 4.26
N PHE A 5 -25.04 26.52 3.78
CA PHE A 5 -24.24 25.35 3.41
C PHE A 5 -23.63 24.65 4.64
N PHE A 6 -23.21 25.42 5.65
CA PHE A 6 -22.58 24.86 6.86
C PHE A 6 -23.58 24.14 7.78
N ASP A 7 -24.82 24.61 7.87
CA ASP A 7 -25.84 23.95 8.70
C ASP A 7 -26.35 22.64 8.10
N THR A 8 -26.37 22.53 6.77
CA THR A 8 -26.74 21.30 6.06
C THR A 8 -25.68 20.21 6.26
N VAL A 9 -24.39 20.57 6.21
CA VAL A 9 -23.28 19.64 6.46
C VAL A 9 -23.28 19.14 7.91
N LYS A 10 -23.50 20.02 8.90
CA LYS A 10 -23.56 19.61 10.32
C LYS A 10 -24.74 18.69 10.63
N LYS A 11 -25.92 18.91 10.03
CA LYS A 11 -27.07 18.00 10.16
C LYS A 11 -26.78 16.61 9.57
N PHE A 12 -26.04 16.57 8.46
CA PHE A 12 -25.60 15.32 7.83
C PHE A 12 -24.66 14.50 8.75
N PHE A 13 -23.71 15.15 9.42
CA PHE A 13 -22.81 14.47 10.37
C PHE A 13 -23.52 13.97 11.64
N LYS A 14 -24.52 14.70 12.15
CA LYS A 14 -25.27 14.29 13.35
C LYS A 14 -26.23 13.13 13.06
N ALA A 15 -26.89 13.12 11.90
CA ALA A 15 -27.74 12.01 11.46
C ALA A 15 -26.93 10.74 11.14
N LYS A 16 -25.72 10.89 10.59
CA LYS A 16 -24.80 9.76 10.37
C LYS A 16 -24.47 9.08 11.71
N ARG A 17 -24.22 9.83 12.78
CA ARG A 17 -23.82 9.27 14.09
C ARG A 17 -24.85 8.33 14.74
N TYR A 18 -26.15 8.53 14.50
CA TYR A 18 -27.21 7.64 15.02
C TYR A 18 -27.37 6.38 14.15
N ALA A 19 -27.20 6.49 12.83
CA ALA A 19 -27.18 5.35 11.92
C ALA A 19 -25.94 4.46 12.14
N ILE A 20 -24.78 5.06 12.45
CA ILE A 20 -23.52 4.34 12.73
C ILE A 20 -23.68 3.35 13.90
N ASN A 21 -24.47 3.67 14.93
CA ASN A 21 -24.63 2.78 16.08
C ASN A 21 -25.49 1.53 15.81
N LYS A 22 -26.44 1.60 14.87
CA LYS A 22 -27.29 0.44 14.50
C LYS A 22 -26.73 -0.33 13.31
N VAL A 23 -26.06 0.36 12.39
CA VAL A 23 -25.34 -0.24 11.25
C VAL A 23 -24.03 -0.89 11.72
N GLY A 24 -23.39 -0.39 12.77
CA GLY A 24 -22.15 -0.94 13.32
C GLY A 24 -22.24 -2.39 13.77
N LEU A 25 -23.40 -2.86 14.26
CA LEU A 25 -23.57 -4.26 14.65
C LEU A 25 -23.75 -5.21 13.45
N MET A 26 -24.35 -4.72 12.35
CA MET A 26 -24.52 -5.48 11.11
C MET A 26 -23.26 -5.46 10.23
N ASP A 27 -22.52 -4.33 10.20
CA ASP A 27 -21.27 -4.20 9.48
C ASP A 27 -20.12 -4.98 10.15
N PHE A 28 -20.11 -5.13 11.47
CA PHE A 28 -19.08 -5.95 12.14
C PHE A 28 -19.14 -7.43 11.74
N ASN A 29 -20.33 -7.98 11.50
CA ASN A 29 -20.48 -9.35 11.02
C ASN A 29 -20.16 -9.46 9.51
N LYS A 30 -20.48 -8.45 8.70
CA LYS A 30 -20.12 -8.44 7.27
C LYS A 30 -18.62 -8.23 7.03
N LYS A 31 -17.95 -7.44 7.87
CA LYS A 31 -16.49 -7.18 7.80
C LYS A 31 -15.66 -8.40 8.22
N ARG A 32 -16.13 -9.20 9.18
CA ARG A 32 -15.50 -10.48 9.56
C ARG A 32 -15.63 -11.58 8.51
N ASN A 33 -16.65 -11.54 7.65
CA ASN A 33 -16.86 -12.55 6.60
C ASN A 33 -16.21 -12.18 5.25
N ASN A 34 -15.41 -11.12 5.18
CA ASN A 34 -14.88 -10.59 3.92
C ASN A 34 -13.40 -10.16 3.99
N MET A 35 -12.62 -10.72 4.93
CA MET A 35 -11.15 -10.63 4.90
C MET A 35 -10.61 -11.56 3.82
N LYS A 36 -10.69 -11.11 2.56
CA LYS A 36 -10.35 -11.92 1.39
C LYS A 36 -8.88 -12.36 1.35
N LEU A 37 -7.99 -11.67 2.08
CA LEU A 37 -6.55 -11.88 2.05
C LEU A 37 -5.98 -12.36 3.38
N GLU A 38 -6.82 -12.84 4.30
CA GLU A 38 -6.38 -13.35 5.60
C GLU A 38 -5.36 -14.50 5.43
N GLY A 39 -4.20 -14.36 6.09
CA GLY A 39 -3.09 -15.33 6.00
C GLY A 39 -2.26 -15.26 4.71
N LYS A 40 -2.54 -14.33 3.79
CA LYS A 40 -1.70 -14.09 2.61
C LYS A 40 -0.55 -13.15 2.96
N LYS A 41 0.64 -13.46 2.44
CA LYS A 41 1.83 -12.61 2.56
C LYS A 41 2.06 -11.85 1.27
N ILE A 42 2.21 -10.54 1.35
CA ILE A 42 2.43 -9.67 0.19
C ILE A 42 3.72 -8.90 0.38
N ALA A 43 4.58 -8.96 -0.63
CA ALA A 43 5.80 -8.18 -0.69
C ALA A 43 5.51 -6.84 -1.37
N ILE A 44 5.94 -5.73 -0.78
CA ILE A 44 6.01 -4.43 -1.45
C ILE A 44 7.49 -4.11 -1.66
N LEU A 45 7.94 -4.04 -2.90
CA LEU A 45 9.34 -3.69 -3.21
C LEU A 45 9.45 -2.18 -3.46
N ALA A 46 10.15 -1.48 -2.57
CA ALA A 46 10.34 -0.03 -2.66
C ALA A 46 11.72 0.39 -2.14
N THR A 47 12.29 1.43 -2.73
CA THR A 47 13.48 2.14 -2.23
C THR A 47 13.16 3.62 -2.02
N ASP A 48 14.15 4.43 -1.63
CA ASP A 48 13.95 5.86 -1.43
C ASP A 48 13.34 6.54 -2.67
N GLY A 49 12.44 7.48 -2.40
CA GLY A 49 11.77 8.27 -3.42
C GLY A 49 10.60 7.54 -4.10
N PHE A 50 9.98 6.59 -3.40
CA PHE A 50 8.67 6.04 -3.77
C PHE A 50 7.57 7.10 -3.58
N GLU A 51 6.53 7.03 -4.41
CA GLU A 51 5.37 7.92 -4.31
C GLU A 51 4.55 7.59 -3.06
N LYS A 52 4.30 8.60 -2.22
CA LYS A 52 3.64 8.41 -0.92
C LYS A 52 2.24 7.82 -1.06
N SER A 53 1.46 8.33 -1.99
CA SER A 53 0.09 7.85 -2.21
C SER A 53 0.06 6.39 -2.70
N GLU A 54 1.03 6.00 -3.52
CA GLU A 54 1.13 4.66 -4.13
C GLU A 54 1.68 3.58 -3.21
N LEU A 55 2.31 3.92 -2.08
CA LEU A 55 2.72 2.93 -1.07
C LEU A 55 1.77 2.88 0.11
N PHE A 56 1.42 4.03 0.70
CA PHE A 56 0.65 4.06 1.94
C PHE A 56 -0.80 3.59 1.76
N GLN A 57 -1.47 3.97 0.66
CA GLN A 57 -2.86 3.54 0.40
C GLN A 57 -2.99 2.03 0.19
N PRO A 58 -2.19 1.37 -0.68
CA PRO A 58 -2.28 -0.08 -0.82
C PRO A 58 -1.79 -0.81 0.43
N LEU A 59 -0.77 -0.31 1.12
CA LEU A 59 -0.33 -0.90 2.40
C LEU A 59 -1.46 -0.95 3.42
N GLU A 60 -2.18 0.15 3.61
CA GLU A 60 -3.30 0.23 4.54
C GLU A 60 -4.48 -0.64 4.10
N THR A 61 -4.80 -0.63 2.80
CA THR A 61 -5.86 -1.47 2.21
C THR A 61 -5.57 -2.95 2.42
N LEU A 62 -4.37 -3.42 2.08
CA LEU A 62 -3.97 -4.82 2.21
C LEU A 62 -3.97 -5.28 3.67
N LYS A 63 -3.50 -4.43 4.60
CA LYS A 63 -3.57 -4.71 6.04
C LYS A 63 -5.02 -4.78 6.55
N ASN A 64 -5.87 -3.87 6.08
CA ASN A 64 -7.30 -3.87 6.42
C ASN A 64 -8.04 -5.09 5.86
N GLU A 65 -7.56 -5.69 4.76
CA GLU A 65 -8.08 -6.93 4.18
C GLU A 65 -7.52 -8.21 4.84
N GLY A 66 -6.64 -8.08 5.84
CA GLY A 66 -6.07 -9.19 6.62
C GLY A 66 -4.77 -9.76 6.04
N ALA A 67 -4.21 -9.15 5.00
CA ALA A 67 -2.92 -9.57 4.45
C ALA A 67 -1.76 -9.11 5.34
N THR A 68 -0.75 -9.98 5.47
CA THR A 68 0.55 -9.61 6.05
C THR A 68 1.39 -8.97 4.96
N VAL A 69 1.71 -7.69 5.12
CA VAL A 69 2.47 -6.93 4.14
C VAL A 69 3.87 -6.66 4.67
N HIS A 70 4.90 -7.00 3.90
CA HIS A 70 6.29 -6.67 4.22
C HIS A 70 6.86 -5.69 3.19
N ILE A 71 7.51 -4.64 3.69
CA ILE A 71 8.29 -3.70 2.88
C ILE A 71 9.67 -4.30 2.64
N ILE A 72 9.97 -4.54 1.37
CA ILE A 72 11.24 -5.06 0.89
C ILE A 72 12.01 -3.94 0.21
N SER A 73 13.29 -3.78 0.55
CA SER A 73 14.14 -2.76 -0.04
C SER A 73 15.56 -3.27 -0.34
N ASN A 74 16.33 -2.49 -1.08
CA ASN A 74 17.76 -2.75 -1.30
C ASN A 74 18.63 -2.38 -0.10
N LYS A 75 18.10 -1.59 0.85
CA LYS A 75 18.78 -1.22 2.09
C LYS A 75 17.93 -1.57 3.32
N ASP A 76 18.60 -1.88 4.43
CA ASP A 76 17.94 -2.02 5.72
C ASP A 76 17.64 -0.64 6.35
N GLY A 77 16.80 -0.64 7.39
CA GLY A 77 16.46 0.56 8.14
C GLY A 77 15.15 1.17 7.66
N ALA A 78 15.22 2.36 7.05
CA ALA A 78 14.03 3.10 6.68
C ALA A 78 14.20 3.79 5.31
N ILE A 79 13.14 3.72 4.51
CA ILE A 79 13.04 4.36 3.19
C ILE A 79 12.13 5.58 3.28
N LYS A 80 12.44 6.62 2.51
CA LYS A 80 11.68 7.88 2.55
C LYS A 80 10.87 8.08 1.28
N SER A 81 9.62 8.51 1.42
CA SER A 81 8.74 8.84 0.29
C SER A 81 9.17 10.15 -0.37
N TRP A 82 8.85 10.29 -1.66
CA TRP A 82 8.88 11.55 -2.37
C TRP A 82 7.46 12.12 -2.41
N ASP A 83 7.29 13.41 -2.13
CA ASP A 83 6.01 14.14 -2.12
C ASP A 83 6.22 15.40 -2.99
N ASP A 84 6.04 15.23 -4.31
CA ASP A 84 6.28 16.20 -5.39
C ASP A 84 7.69 16.82 -5.44
N THR A 85 7.96 17.77 -4.53
CA THR A 85 9.22 18.53 -4.47
C THR A 85 9.97 18.34 -3.16
N ASN A 86 9.42 17.58 -2.21
CA ASN A 86 10.00 17.40 -0.89
C ASN A 86 10.03 15.95 -0.44
N TRP A 87 11.04 15.64 0.37
CA TRP A 87 11.10 14.36 1.06
C TRP A 87 9.98 14.25 2.10
N GLY A 88 9.14 13.24 1.95
CA GLY A 88 7.94 13.04 2.77
C GLY A 88 8.14 12.08 3.95
N LYS A 89 7.20 11.16 4.11
CA LYS A 89 7.13 10.21 5.22
C LYS A 89 8.19 9.12 5.07
N THR A 90 8.72 8.67 6.20
CA THR A 90 9.60 7.50 6.25
C THR A 90 8.80 6.25 6.63
N ILE A 91 9.15 5.12 6.05
CA ILE A 91 8.64 3.80 6.44
C ILE A 91 9.81 2.86 6.69
N ASN A 92 9.67 2.01 7.71
CA ASN A 92 10.69 1.01 8.04
C ASN A 92 10.64 -0.14 7.02
N VAL A 93 11.82 -0.62 6.68
CA VAL A 93 12.00 -1.80 5.84
C VAL A 93 11.89 -3.03 6.73
N ASP A 94 11.06 -3.99 6.33
CA ASP A 94 10.86 -5.24 7.06
C ASP A 94 11.92 -6.28 6.69
N LYS A 95 12.32 -6.32 5.40
CA LYS A 95 13.38 -7.21 4.90
C LYS A 95 14.18 -6.54 3.79
N THR A 96 15.45 -6.84 3.70
CA THR A 96 16.23 -6.55 2.50
C THR A 96 16.05 -7.59 1.41
N LEU A 97 16.28 -7.19 0.15
CA LEU A 97 16.25 -8.06 -1.03
C LEU A 97 17.12 -9.31 -0.86
N ASN A 98 18.28 -9.20 -0.20
CA ASN A 98 19.18 -10.32 0.07
C ASN A 98 18.60 -11.36 1.04
N HIS A 99 17.62 -10.97 1.86
CA HIS A 99 16.99 -11.82 2.87
C HIS A 99 15.52 -12.15 2.54
N ALA A 100 15.04 -11.73 1.37
CA ALA A 100 13.69 -12.00 0.91
C ALA A 100 13.70 -13.04 -0.21
N ASN A 101 12.92 -14.11 -0.03
CA ASN A 101 12.66 -15.08 -1.08
C ASN A 101 11.26 -14.89 -1.64
N GLU A 102 11.07 -15.05 -2.95
CA GLU A 102 9.77 -14.98 -3.58
C GLU A 102 8.83 -16.07 -3.06
N SER A 103 9.37 -17.22 -2.67
CA SER A 103 8.64 -18.37 -2.13
C SER A 103 7.82 -18.04 -0.88
N ASP A 104 8.31 -17.12 -0.04
CA ASP A 104 7.66 -16.68 1.20
C ASP A 104 6.38 -15.86 0.99
N TYR A 105 6.19 -15.33 -0.22
CA TYR A 105 5.12 -14.39 -0.54
C TYR A 105 4.15 -14.96 -1.57
N ASN A 106 2.91 -14.49 -1.50
CA ASN A 106 1.85 -14.85 -2.45
C ASN A 106 1.73 -13.84 -3.59
N ALA A 107 2.13 -12.59 -3.38
CA ALA A 107 2.08 -11.55 -4.39
C ALA A 107 3.22 -10.53 -4.20
N LEU A 108 3.59 -9.86 -5.29
CA LEU A 108 4.51 -8.74 -5.30
C LEU A 108 3.80 -7.47 -5.73
N VAL A 109 4.01 -6.37 -5.02
CA VAL A 109 3.54 -5.03 -5.37
C VAL A 109 4.75 -4.14 -5.61
N LEU A 110 4.74 -3.45 -6.75
CA LEU A 110 5.77 -2.51 -7.18
C LEU A 110 5.14 -1.10 -7.21
N PRO A 111 5.21 -0.33 -6.11
CA PRO A 111 4.84 1.09 -6.14
C PRO A 111 5.78 1.86 -7.07
N GLY A 112 5.25 2.86 -7.75
CA GLY A 112 6.00 3.77 -8.58
C GLY A 112 6.64 4.88 -7.76
N GLY A 113 6.75 6.04 -8.39
CA GLY A 113 7.56 7.16 -7.93
C GLY A 113 8.58 7.56 -8.98
N GLN A 114 9.13 8.76 -8.85
CA GLN A 114 10.04 9.32 -9.84
C GLN A 114 11.48 8.78 -9.70
N ILE A 115 11.85 8.30 -8.51
CA ILE A 115 13.22 7.86 -8.17
C ILE A 115 13.27 6.35 -7.94
N ASN A 116 12.21 5.78 -7.35
CA ASN A 116 12.09 4.36 -7.02
C ASN A 116 12.30 3.39 -8.22
N PRO A 117 11.64 3.56 -9.38
CA PRO A 117 11.82 2.66 -10.51
C PRO A 117 13.20 2.79 -11.18
N ASP A 118 13.83 3.97 -11.15
CA ASP A 118 15.14 4.19 -11.76
C ASP A 118 16.25 3.48 -10.98
N VAL A 119 16.18 3.52 -9.65
CA VAL A 119 17.14 2.82 -8.76
C VAL A 119 16.92 1.31 -8.80
N LEU A 120 15.67 0.83 -8.84
CA LEU A 120 15.39 -0.60 -8.89
C LEU A 120 15.70 -1.23 -10.27
N ARG A 121 15.68 -0.45 -11.36
CA ARG A 121 16.03 -0.93 -12.71
C ARG A 121 17.51 -1.25 -12.88
N ILE A 122 18.37 -0.62 -12.11
CA ILE A 122 19.83 -0.81 -12.15
C ILE A 122 20.32 -1.80 -11.10
N GLU A 123 19.43 -2.29 -10.23
CA GLU A 123 19.77 -3.17 -9.12
C GLU A 123 19.42 -4.62 -9.50
N ASP A 124 20.47 -5.43 -9.67
CA ASP A 124 20.32 -6.81 -10.15
C ASP A 124 19.50 -7.69 -9.19
N SER A 125 19.55 -7.44 -7.88
CA SER A 125 18.80 -8.25 -6.90
C SER A 125 17.30 -8.01 -7.01
N ALA A 126 16.86 -6.77 -7.24
CA ALA A 126 15.48 -6.38 -7.48
C ALA A 126 14.96 -6.98 -8.78
N LEU A 127 15.75 -6.93 -9.85
CA LEU A 127 15.42 -7.59 -11.12
C LEU A 127 15.30 -9.10 -10.94
N ASN A 128 16.23 -9.74 -10.23
CA ASN A 128 16.20 -11.17 -9.97
C ASN A 128 14.99 -11.57 -9.12
N PHE A 129 14.65 -10.77 -8.11
CA PHE A 129 13.48 -10.97 -7.27
C PHE A 129 12.20 -10.90 -8.11
N VAL A 130 12.01 -9.82 -8.88
CA VAL A 130 10.85 -9.66 -9.77
C VAL A 130 10.77 -10.80 -10.79
N LYS A 131 11.88 -11.18 -11.43
CA LYS A 131 11.95 -12.31 -12.36
C LYS A 131 11.57 -13.64 -11.68
N ALA A 132 11.94 -13.84 -10.42
CA ALA A 132 11.56 -15.03 -9.66
C ALA A 132 10.03 -15.10 -9.42
N PHE A 133 9.37 -13.96 -9.15
CA PHE A 133 7.89 -13.91 -9.10
C PHE A 133 7.25 -14.24 -10.45
N PHE A 134 7.79 -13.70 -11.55
CA PHE A 134 7.30 -14.03 -12.89
C PHE A 134 7.49 -15.52 -13.22
N LYS A 135 8.66 -16.08 -12.92
CA LYS A 135 8.98 -17.50 -13.16
C LYS A 135 8.12 -18.44 -12.31
N SER A 136 7.77 -18.04 -11.10
CA SER A 136 6.88 -18.81 -10.21
C SER A 136 5.40 -18.65 -10.55
N GLY A 137 5.05 -17.83 -11.54
CA GLY A 137 3.66 -17.58 -11.94
C GLY A 137 2.84 -16.86 -10.87
N LYS A 138 3.51 -16.18 -9.93
CA LYS A 138 2.85 -15.45 -8.85
C LYS A 138 2.38 -14.08 -9.34
N PRO A 139 1.25 -13.57 -8.80
CA PRO A 139 0.74 -12.26 -9.18
C PRO A 139 1.73 -11.14 -8.81
N VAL A 140 2.00 -10.28 -9.79
CA VAL A 140 2.79 -9.05 -9.65
C VAL A 140 1.91 -7.87 -10.03
N ALA A 141 1.76 -6.90 -9.13
CA ALA A 141 0.99 -5.68 -9.34
C ALA A 141 1.95 -4.48 -9.35
N ALA A 142 2.08 -3.80 -10.48
CA ALA A 142 2.76 -2.52 -10.54
C ALA A 142 1.74 -1.39 -10.37
N ILE A 143 1.93 -0.54 -9.38
CA ILE A 143 1.12 0.65 -9.16
C ILE A 143 1.96 1.81 -9.69
N CYS A 144 1.58 2.35 -10.82
CA CYS A 144 2.21 3.54 -11.38
C CYS A 144 1.08 4.46 -11.83
N HIS A 145 0.84 5.51 -11.06
CA HIS A 145 -0.02 6.60 -11.45
C HIS A 145 0.79 7.51 -12.37
N ALA A 146 1.08 7.05 -13.59
CA ALA A 146 1.34 8.00 -14.66
C ALA A 146 0.07 8.86 -14.80
N PRO A 147 0.15 10.21 -14.75
CA PRO A 147 -1.00 11.03 -15.08
C PRO A 147 -1.42 10.71 -16.51
N CYS A 148 -2.55 10.04 -16.68
CA CYS A 148 -3.28 10.11 -17.93
C CYS A 148 -3.94 11.51 -17.94
N TYR A 149 -3.35 12.42 -18.71
CA TYR A 149 -3.95 13.69 -19.10
C TYR A 149 -5.32 13.48 -19.77
#